data_AF-A0A510DXL2-F1
#
_entry.id   AF-A0A510DXL2-F1
#
_cell.length_a   1.000
_cell.length_b   1.000
_cell.length_c   1.000
_cell.angle_alpha   90.00
_cell.angle_beta   90.00
_cell.angle_gamma   90.00
#
_symmetry.space_group_name_H-M   'P 1'
#
loop_
_entity.id
_entity.type
_entity.pdbx_description
1 polymer ?
#
loop_
_entity_poly.entity_id
_entity_poly.type
_entity_poly.pdbx_seq_one_letter_code
_entity_poly.pdbx_strand_id
1 'polypeptide(L)'
;MIYEGYIYVLSICRNDPSPECLQGLWRNKVQFYFTGNDVKHTLKRISAQIPQCKQIDAKLESLAECLSLITPDLEVSMKVNEDVFVGHNLEMKENWLSFQIMKVDRYMGISSMESGLMKKQVTCFTDLSGAYLFFLGLISSSVVTIGNDYYFLLFDTSQVPDCLANPLAWFSVKDQLKADLRNALKKVGRVSEEIISLESLLDSSVISAMMSNRLERVNLRLLKISSEGNTYKVYNDFPITMLNMRIYQNMKLVKSLQKLVNLLIIPASDFLNGRDKKGDGYHAYMALKYVYMFLTSDNSTYLNMAVRELHEANKANEKGGYLRWITYLIMR
;
A
#
# COMPACT_ATOMS: atom_id res chain seq x y z
N MET A 1 -9.30 4.88 -2.75
CA MET A 1 -9.69 4.69 -1.34
C MET A 1 -11.17 4.42 -1.14
N ILE A 2 -12.11 5.15 -1.76
CA ILE A 2 -13.56 4.83 -1.61
C ILE A 2 -13.89 3.42 -2.15
N TYR A 3 -13.51 3.10 -3.39
CA TYR A 3 -13.66 1.75 -3.94
C TYR A 3 -13.02 0.67 -3.08
N GLU A 4 -11.85 0.98 -2.51
CA GLU A 4 -11.12 0.08 -1.62
C GLU A 4 -11.95 -0.27 -0.37
N GLY A 5 -12.62 0.72 0.23
CA GLY A 5 -13.50 0.49 1.36
C GLY A 5 -14.75 -0.28 0.98
N TYR A 6 -15.31 -0.04 -0.20
CA TYR A 6 -16.45 -0.82 -0.70
C TYR A 6 -16.09 -2.30 -0.90
N ILE A 7 -14.96 -2.59 -1.58
CA ILE A 7 -14.48 -3.98 -1.74
C ILE A 7 -14.17 -4.60 -0.37
N TYR A 8 -13.68 -3.81 0.60
CA TYR A 8 -13.44 -4.29 1.96
C TYR A 8 -14.74 -4.67 2.69
N VAL A 9 -15.81 -3.88 2.54
CA VAL A 9 -17.14 -4.26 3.03
C VAL A 9 -17.56 -5.58 2.40
N LEU A 10 -17.46 -5.72 1.08
CA LEU A 10 -17.86 -6.95 0.39
C LEU A 10 -17.00 -8.16 0.78
N SER A 11 -15.72 -7.99 1.12
CA SER A 11 -14.85 -9.12 1.49
C SER A 11 -15.19 -9.70 2.86
N ILE A 12 -15.73 -8.88 3.78
CA ILE A 12 -16.08 -9.30 5.14
C ILE A 12 -17.58 -9.55 5.28
N CYS A 13 -18.42 -8.60 4.83
CA CYS A 13 -19.87 -8.65 4.93
C CYS A 13 -20.55 -9.34 3.75
N ARG A 14 -19.79 -9.72 2.71
CA ARG A 14 -20.33 -10.35 1.49
C ARG A 14 -21.42 -9.46 0.90
N ASN A 15 -22.60 -10.03 0.64
CA ASN A 15 -23.75 -9.31 0.07
C ASN A 15 -24.73 -8.81 1.13
N ASP A 16 -24.41 -8.94 2.43
CA ASP A 16 -25.29 -8.55 3.53
C ASP A 16 -24.55 -7.62 4.50
N PRO A 17 -24.46 -6.31 4.21
CA PRO A 17 -23.82 -5.32 5.06
C PRO A 17 -24.73 -4.97 6.25
N SER A 18 -25.04 -5.95 7.11
CA SER A 18 -25.83 -5.71 8.32
C SER A 18 -25.12 -4.70 9.25
N PRO A 19 -25.86 -3.97 10.10
CA PRO A 19 -25.28 -3.08 11.11
C PRO A 19 -24.18 -3.75 11.93
N GLU A 20 -24.41 -4.99 12.38
CA GLU A 20 -23.45 -5.75 13.18
C GLU A 20 -22.18 -6.08 12.39
N CYS A 21 -22.31 -6.40 11.09
CA CYS A 21 -21.15 -6.64 10.25
C CYS A 21 -20.33 -5.38 10.03
N LEU A 22 -20.99 -4.27 9.69
CA LEU A 22 -20.36 -2.98 9.43
C LEU A 22 -19.62 -2.45 10.68
N GLN A 23 -20.19 -2.63 11.86
CA GLN A 23 -19.52 -2.36 13.14
C GLN A 23 -18.24 -3.18 13.32
N GLY A 24 -18.24 -4.44 12.88
CA GLY A 24 -17.09 -5.33 12.94
C GLY A 24 -15.88 -4.89 12.11
N LEU A 25 -16.07 -4.02 11.12
CA LEU A 25 -15.00 -3.57 10.20
C LEU A 25 -14.00 -2.60 10.84
N TRP A 26 -14.38 -1.97 11.95
CA TRP A 26 -13.60 -0.90 12.60
C TRP A 26 -12.57 -1.39 13.63
N ARG A 27 -12.37 -2.71 13.76
CA ARG A 27 -11.51 -3.32 14.80
C ARG A 27 -10.01 -3.05 14.64
N ASN A 28 -9.57 -2.52 13.50
CA ASN A 28 -8.17 -2.31 13.20
C ASN A 28 -7.69 -0.95 13.70
N LYS A 29 -6.68 -0.97 14.58
CA LYS A 29 -6.01 0.26 15.03
C LYS A 29 -5.11 0.79 13.92
N VAL A 30 -5.48 1.94 13.36
CA VAL A 30 -4.72 2.61 12.31
C VAL A 30 -4.19 3.94 12.82
N GLN A 31 -2.87 4.10 12.77
CA GLN A 31 -2.18 5.32 13.14
C GLN A 31 -2.10 6.26 11.93
N PHE A 32 -3.23 6.90 11.63
CA PHE A 32 -3.31 7.99 10.67
C PHE A 32 -3.82 9.24 11.40
N TYR A 33 -3.24 10.38 11.07
CA TYR A 33 -3.63 11.66 11.65
C TYR A 33 -4.35 12.46 10.57
N PHE A 34 -5.13 13.46 10.97
CA PHE A 34 -5.75 14.44 10.10
C PHE A 34 -4.97 15.74 10.20
N THR A 35 -4.87 16.47 9.09
CA THR A 35 -4.18 17.77 9.11
C THR A 35 -5.01 18.82 9.83
N GLY A 36 -4.39 19.93 10.22
CA GLY A 36 -5.13 21.07 10.81
C GLY A 36 -6.28 21.57 9.94
N ASN A 37 -6.17 21.45 8.60
CA ASN A 37 -7.24 21.82 7.68
C ASN A 37 -8.43 20.84 7.74
N ASP A 38 -8.16 19.54 7.83
CA ASP A 38 -9.19 18.51 7.98
C ASP A 38 -9.95 18.68 9.30
N VAL A 39 -9.23 18.94 10.39
CA VAL A 39 -9.81 19.14 11.73
C VAL A 39 -10.74 20.35 11.75
N LYS A 40 -10.30 21.48 11.20
CA LYS A 40 -11.05 22.74 11.22
C LYS A 40 -12.34 22.68 10.39
N HIS A 41 -12.27 22.09 9.21
CA HIS A 41 -13.36 22.19 8.22
C HIS A 41 -14.22 20.93 8.13
N THR A 42 -13.65 19.75 8.36
CA THR A 42 -14.30 18.49 8.01
C THR A 42 -14.70 17.72 9.26
N LEU A 43 -13.79 17.50 10.21
CA LEU A 43 -14.14 16.79 11.46
C LEU A 43 -15.19 17.55 12.29
N LYS A 44 -15.10 18.89 12.33
CA LYS A 44 -16.13 19.71 12.99
C LYS A 44 -17.52 19.55 12.35
N ARG A 45 -17.60 19.36 11.03
CA ARG A 45 -18.86 19.10 10.33
C ARG A 45 -19.39 17.71 10.63
N ILE A 46 -18.52 16.69 10.68
CA ILE A 46 -18.91 15.33 11.06
C ILE A 46 -19.51 15.32 12.47
N SER A 47 -18.85 15.95 13.46
CA SER A 47 -19.41 16.03 14.81
C SER A 47 -20.74 16.78 14.87
N ALA A 48 -20.99 17.74 13.97
CA ALA A 48 -22.29 18.41 13.88
C ALA A 48 -23.37 17.52 13.24
N GLN A 49 -23.00 16.71 12.24
CA GLN A 49 -23.90 15.77 11.57
C GLN A 49 -24.19 14.51 12.42
N ILE A 50 -23.27 14.14 13.31
CA ILE A 50 -23.40 12.98 14.21
C ILE A 50 -23.21 13.45 15.66
N PRO A 51 -24.27 13.95 16.31
CA PRO A 51 -24.17 14.50 17.67
C PRO A 51 -23.69 13.50 18.73
N GLN A 52 -23.83 12.20 18.45
CA GLN A 52 -23.33 11.10 19.29
C GLN A 52 -21.80 11.06 19.32
N CYS A 53 -21.15 11.59 18.28
CA CYS A 53 -19.73 11.75 18.23
C CYS A 53 -19.33 13.03 18.97
N LYS A 54 -18.81 12.84 20.19
CA LYS A 54 -18.14 13.90 20.96
C LYS A 54 -16.95 14.45 20.17
N GLN A 55 -16.29 15.49 20.70
CA GLN A 55 -15.13 16.13 20.06
C GLN A 55 -14.12 15.11 19.52
N ILE A 56 -14.11 14.94 18.19
CA ILE A 56 -13.23 14.00 17.49
C ILE A 56 -11.83 14.65 17.47
N ASP A 57 -10.82 13.93 17.96
CA ASP A 57 -9.44 14.40 17.89
C ASP A 57 -8.88 14.23 16.47
N ALA A 58 -7.62 14.62 16.25
CA ALA A 58 -7.01 14.52 14.94
C ALA A 58 -6.61 13.10 14.53
N LYS A 59 -6.98 12.04 15.25
CA LYS A 59 -6.62 10.65 14.95
C LYS A 59 -7.74 9.93 14.23
N LEU A 60 -7.37 9.07 13.28
CA LEU A 60 -8.32 8.18 12.61
C LEU A 60 -8.99 7.22 13.59
N GLU A 61 -8.33 6.79 14.67
CA GLU A 61 -8.91 5.90 15.69
C GLU A 61 -10.16 6.51 16.34
N SER A 62 -10.13 7.79 16.73
CA SER A 62 -11.29 8.46 17.34
C SER A 62 -12.44 8.67 16.35
N LEU A 63 -12.13 8.91 15.07
CA LEU A 63 -13.16 8.99 14.03
C LEU A 63 -13.73 7.62 13.70
N ALA A 64 -12.91 6.57 13.65
CA ALA A 64 -13.32 5.19 13.45
C ALA A 64 -14.28 4.74 14.56
N GLU A 65 -13.97 5.08 15.81
CA GLU A 65 -14.87 4.83 16.95
C GLU A 65 -16.22 5.52 16.76
N CYS A 66 -16.22 6.80 16.40
CA CYS A 66 -17.43 7.56 16.07
C CYS A 66 -18.24 6.91 14.94
N LEU A 67 -17.61 6.60 13.81
CA LEU A 67 -18.28 6.05 12.63
C LEU A 67 -18.75 4.61 12.86
N SER A 68 -18.12 3.86 13.77
CA SER A 68 -18.61 2.54 14.15
C SER A 68 -19.98 2.58 14.81
N LEU A 69 -20.43 3.73 15.32
CA LEU A 69 -21.74 3.86 15.96
C LEU A 69 -22.89 4.08 14.96
N ILE A 70 -22.58 4.28 13.68
CA ILE A 70 -23.57 4.56 12.64
C ILE A 70 -23.64 3.43 11.61
N THR A 71 -24.81 3.26 11.02
CA THR A 71 -25.02 2.39 9.85
C THR A 71 -25.42 3.28 8.68
N PRO A 72 -24.50 3.63 7.78
CA PRO A 72 -24.82 4.47 6.63
C PRO A 72 -25.60 3.67 5.57
N ASP A 73 -26.31 4.39 4.71
CA ASP A 73 -26.74 3.84 3.43
C ASP A 73 -25.50 3.67 2.53
N LEU A 74 -25.22 2.45 2.09
CA LEU A 74 -24.04 2.16 1.25
C LEU A 74 -24.30 2.31 -0.24
N GLU A 75 -25.49 2.73 -0.65
CA GLU A 75 -25.73 3.13 -2.03
C GLU A 75 -24.94 4.41 -2.33
N VAL A 76 -23.86 4.28 -3.09
CA VAL A 76 -22.95 5.37 -3.45
C VAL A 76 -22.93 5.54 -4.96
N SER A 77 -23.19 6.76 -5.40
CA SER A 77 -23.07 7.21 -6.77
C SER A 77 -21.89 8.18 -6.92
N MET A 78 -21.45 8.38 -8.17
CA MET A 78 -20.37 9.31 -8.49
C MET A 78 -20.79 10.25 -9.60
N LYS A 79 -20.47 11.53 -9.43
CA LYS A 79 -20.62 12.56 -10.47
C LYS A 79 -19.31 13.32 -10.63
N VAL A 80 -18.82 13.40 -11.86
CA VAL A 80 -17.61 14.12 -12.22
C VAL A 80 -18.01 15.37 -13.00
N ASN A 81 -17.70 16.54 -12.43
CA ASN A 81 -17.79 17.85 -13.06
C ASN A 81 -16.39 18.51 -13.00
N GLU A 82 -16.29 19.81 -12.69
CA GLU A 82 -15.00 20.43 -12.30
C GLU A 82 -14.39 19.77 -11.06
N ASP A 83 -15.26 19.31 -10.15
CA ASP A 83 -14.94 18.53 -8.95
C ASP A 83 -15.57 17.13 -9.03
N VAL A 84 -15.11 16.21 -8.17
CA VAL A 84 -15.65 14.86 -8.05
C VAL A 84 -16.55 14.78 -6.82
N PHE A 85 -17.79 14.33 -6.99
CA PHE A 85 -18.75 14.13 -5.91
C PHE A 85 -19.06 12.65 -5.78
N VAL A 86 -18.94 12.11 -4.57
CA VAL A 86 -19.15 10.69 -4.29
C VAL A 86 -20.05 10.53 -3.07
N GLY A 87 -21.20 9.90 -3.23
CA GLY A 87 -22.14 9.71 -2.12
C GLY A 87 -23.49 9.19 -2.56
N HIS A 88 -24.39 9.03 -1.62
CA HIS A 88 -25.76 8.62 -1.86
C HIS A 88 -26.56 9.75 -2.52
N ASN A 89 -26.54 10.96 -1.94
CA ASN A 89 -27.29 12.10 -2.45
C ASN A 89 -26.37 13.19 -3.00
N LEU A 90 -26.21 13.22 -4.33
CA LEU A 90 -25.29 14.14 -5.01
C LEU A 90 -25.78 15.60 -5.10
N GLU A 91 -27.00 15.91 -4.64
CA GLU A 91 -27.61 17.24 -4.77
C GLU A 91 -27.43 18.12 -3.51
N MET A 92 -27.27 17.52 -2.33
CA MET A 92 -27.20 18.23 -1.05
C MET A 92 -25.83 18.83 -0.75
N LYS A 93 -25.61 20.06 -1.24
CA LYS A 93 -24.30 20.74 -1.14
C LYS A 93 -23.79 21.05 0.27
N GLU A 94 -24.69 21.21 1.22
CA GLU A 94 -24.34 21.68 2.57
C GLU A 94 -23.65 20.60 3.44
N ASN A 95 -23.81 19.33 3.08
CA ASN A 95 -23.30 18.20 3.85
C ASN A 95 -22.01 17.59 3.32
N TRP A 96 -21.44 18.14 2.24
CA TRP A 96 -20.21 17.62 1.68
C TRP A 96 -19.01 17.78 2.63
N LEU A 97 -18.30 16.67 2.78
CA LEU A 97 -17.05 16.50 3.48
C LEU A 97 -15.93 16.40 2.44
N SER A 98 -14.77 16.93 2.75
CA SER A 98 -13.58 16.79 1.91
C SER A 98 -12.36 16.70 2.80
N PHE A 99 -11.48 15.74 2.52
CA PHE A 99 -10.25 15.53 3.28
C PHE A 99 -9.06 15.89 2.42
N GLN A 100 -7.99 16.43 3.01
CA GLN A 100 -6.78 16.82 2.30
C GLN A 100 -6.19 15.67 1.51
N ILE A 101 -6.21 14.45 2.06
CA ILE A 101 -5.74 13.25 1.36
C ILE A 101 -6.60 12.85 0.15
N MET A 102 -7.86 13.31 0.09
CA MET A 102 -8.71 13.15 -1.10
C MET A 102 -8.47 14.23 -2.14
N LYS A 103 -7.77 15.32 -1.79
CA LYS A 103 -7.47 16.38 -2.74
C LYS A 103 -6.42 15.87 -3.69
N VAL A 104 -6.82 15.80 -4.95
CA VAL A 104 -5.95 15.41 -6.04
C VAL A 104 -5.08 16.62 -6.32
N ASP A 105 -3.89 16.68 -5.72
CA ASP A 105 -2.90 17.66 -6.18
C ASP A 105 -2.54 17.33 -7.64
N ARG A 106 -2.03 18.31 -8.40
CA ARG A 106 -1.94 18.36 -9.89
C ARG A 106 -1.23 17.17 -10.59
N TYR A 107 -0.79 16.17 -9.85
CA TYR A 107 0.14 15.12 -10.29
C TYR A 107 -0.49 13.72 -10.45
N MET A 108 -1.79 13.54 -10.22
CA MET A 108 -2.44 12.21 -10.29
C MET A 108 -3.15 11.89 -11.63
N GLY A 109 -2.80 12.56 -12.72
CA GLY A 109 -3.24 12.14 -14.06
C GLY A 109 -4.73 12.34 -14.38
N ILE A 110 -5.50 12.99 -13.50
CA ILE A 110 -6.83 13.55 -13.83
C ILE A 110 -6.63 14.94 -14.43
N SER A 111 -5.78 15.02 -15.44
CA SER A 111 -5.56 16.23 -16.21
C SER A 111 -5.79 15.85 -17.67
N SER A 112 -7.02 16.07 -18.13
CA SER A 112 -7.29 16.00 -19.56
C SER A 112 -6.99 17.36 -20.17
N MET A 113 -6.22 17.38 -21.27
CA MET A 113 -6.08 18.59 -22.09
C MET A 113 -7.44 19.05 -22.61
N GLU A 114 -8.37 18.12 -22.84
CA GLU A 114 -9.68 18.36 -23.45
C GLU A 114 -10.64 19.05 -22.46
N SER A 115 -10.48 18.83 -21.16
CA SER A 115 -11.35 19.43 -20.13
C SER A 115 -10.81 20.74 -19.54
N GLY A 116 -9.61 21.18 -19.93
CA GLY A 116 -8.99 22.40 -19.40
C GLY A 116 -8.59 22.32 -17.92
N LEU A 117 -8.69 21.14 -17.30
CA LEU A 117 -8.44 20.92 -15.87
C LEU A 117 -6.95 20.94 -15.48
N MET A 118 -6.04 21.04 -16.46
CA MET A 118 -4.59 21.18 -16.23
C MET A 118 -4.20 22.33 -15.28
N LYS A 119 -5.04 23.36 -15.15
CA LYS A 119 -4.79 24.54 -14.30
C LYS A 119 -5.63 24.58 -13.02
N LYS A 120 -6.60 23.70 -12.84
CA LYS A 120 -7.54 23.71 -11.71
C LYS A 120 -7.25 22.54 -10.76
N GLN A 121 -7.34 22.79 -9.46
CA GLN A 121 -7.30 21.73 -8.46
C GLN A 121 -8.65 21.02 -8.45
N VAL A 122 -8.67 19.72 -8.72
CA VAL A 122 -9.88 18.89 -8.62
C VAL A 122 -10.03 18.44 -7.18
N THR A 123 -11.14 18.81 -6.54
CA THR A 123 -11.45 18.39 -5.18
C THR A 123 -12.46 17.26 -5.20
N CYS A 124 -12.21 16.21 -4.41
CA CYS A 124 -13.21 15.20 -4.14
C CYS A 124 -14.03 15.60 -2.91
N PHE A 125 -15.35 15.59 -3.07
CA PHE A 125 -16.34 15.81 -2.03
C PHE A 125 -17.12 14.51 -1.79
N THR A 126 -17.41 14.22 -0.54
CA THR A 126 -18.18 13.05 -0.14
C THR A 126 -19.23 13.37 0.92
N ASP A 127 -20.36 12.68 0.88
CA ASP A 127 -21.32 12.71 1.99
C ASP A 127 -20.85 11.74 3.09
N LEU A 128 -21.69 11.50 4.10
CA LEU A 128 -21.34 10.62 5.20
C LEU A 128 -21.14 9.17 4.75
N SER A 129 -21.93 8.69 3.80
CA SER A 129 -21.83 7.33 3.24
C SER A 129 -20.52 7.12 2.48
N GLY A 130 -20.18 8.04 1.57
CA GLY A 130 -18.89 7.98 0.88
C GLY A 130 -17.70 8.19 1.83
N ALA A 131 -17.86 8.98 2.90
CA ALA A 131 -16.81 9.20 3.89
C ALA A 131 -16.58 7.92 4.71
N TYR A 132 -17.66 7.23 5.09
CA TYR A 132 -17.60 5.94 5.75
C TYR A 132 -16.81 4.92 4.92
N LEU A 133 -17.16 4.77 3.63
CA LEU A 133 -16.40 3.90 2.72
C LEU A 133 -14.96 4.37 2.55
N PHE A 134 -14.72 5.66 2.42
CA PHE A 134 -13.36 6.20 2.34
C PHE A 134 -12.50 5.79 3.54
N PHE A 135 -13.04 5.88 4.76
CA PHE A 135 -12.32 5.53 5.98
C PHE A 135 -12.08 4.04 6.14
N LEU A 136 -13.06 3.21 5.78
CA LEU A 136 -12.85 1.78 5.67
C LEU A 136 -11.74 1.45 4.66
N GLY A 137 -11.67 2.18 3.55
CA GLY A 137 -10.60 2.06 2.57
C GLY A 137 -9.23 2.47 3.12
N LEU A 138 -9.16 3.54 3.92
CA LEU A 138 -7.94 3.91 4.64
C LEU A 138 -7.49 2.80 5.60
N ILE A 139 -8.44 2.23 6.33
CA ILE A 139 -8.16 1.19 7.31
C ILE A 139 -7.66 -0.08 6.62
N SER A 140 -8.36 -0.53 5.58
CA SER A 140 -8.02 -1.75 4.86
C SER A 140 -6.68 -1.65 4.13
N SER A 141 -6.35 -0.46 3.60
CA SER A 141 -5.11 -0.22 2.85
C SER A 141 -3.89 0.11 3.71
N SER A 142 -4.06 0.52 4.98
CA SER A 142 -2.94 0.96 5.82
C SER A 142 -1.89 -0.15 6.07
N VAL A 143 -0.68 0.07 5.56
CA VAL A 143 0.47 -0.83 5.75
C VAL A 143 1.19 -0.48 7.06
N VAL A 144 1.80 0.71 7.11
CA VAL A 144 2.65 1.16 8.21
C VAL A 144 2.79 2.68 8.21
N THR A 145 3.08 3.24 9.38
CA THR A 145 3.46 4.65 9.57
C THR A 145 4.91 4.70 10.06
N ILE A 146 5.75 5.51 9.42
CA ILE A 146 7.17 5.70 9.76
C ILE A 146 7.44 7.20 9.85
N GLY A 147 7.59 7.73 11.06
CA GLY A 147 7.69 9.17 11.27
C GLY A 147 6.42 9.87 10.77
N ASN A 148 6.56 10.77 9.79
CA ASN A 148 5.45 11.48 9.16
C ASN A 148 4.97 10.83 7.85
N ASP A 149 5.52 9.67 7.48
CA ASP A 149 5.19 8.95 6.26
C ASP A 149 4.17 7.84 6.56
N TYR A 150 3.09 7.82 5.78
CA TYR A 150 2.02 6.82 5.80
C TYR A 150 2.08 6.02 4.50
N TYR A 151 2.05 4.70 4.62
CA TYR A 151 2.11 3.78 3.48
C TYR A 151 0.78 3.05 3.34
N PHE A 152 0.15 3.15 2.17
CA PHE A 152 -1.12 2.52 1.85
C PHE A 152 -0.97 1.58 0.66
N LEU A 153 -1.39 0.32 0.81
CA LEU A 153 -1.46 -0.64 -0.27
C LEU A 153 -2.88 -0.64 -0.82
N LEU A 154 -3.04 -0.26 -2.07
CA LEU A 154 -4.33 -0.12 -2.75
C LEU A 154 -4.42 -1.10 -3.91
N PHE A 155 -5.63 -1.54 -4.26
CA PHE A 155 -5.84 -2.18 -5.55
C PHE A 155 -5.59 -1.19 -6.69
N ASP A 156 -4.96 -1.65 -7.76
CA ASP A 156 -4.89 -0.86 -8.98
C ASP A 156 -6.29 -0.68 -9.59
N THR A 157 -6.55 0.46 -10.23
CA THR A 157 -7.88 0.76 -10.79
C THR A 157 -8.27 -0.24 -11.89
N SER A 158 -7.30 -0.82 -12.61
CA SER A 158 -7.56 -1.87 -13.60
C SER A 158 -8.09 -3.16 -12.99
N GLN A 159 -7.81 -3.42 -11.71
CA GLN A 159 -8.19 -4.67 -11.01
C GLN A 159 -9.49 -4.56 -10.23
N VAL A 160 -10.11 -3.38 -10.18
CA VAL A 160 -11.37 -3.16 -9.44
C VAL A 160 -12.49 -4.11 -9.89
N PRO A 161 -12.74 -4.35 -11.20
CA PRO A 161 -13.78 -5.30 -11.63
C PRO A 161 -13.54 -6.73 -11.11
N ASP A 162 -12.31 -7.22 -11.19
CA ASP A 162 -11.93 -8.56 -10.74
C ASP A 162 -12.02 -8.68 -9.21
N CYS A 163 -11.66 -7.60 -8.50
CA CYS A 163 -11.80 -7.48 -7.06
C CYS A 163 -13.27 -7.50 -6.62
N LEU A 164 -14.17 -6.83 -7.36
CA LEU A 164 -15.60 -6.84 -7.07
C LEU A 164 -16.22 -8.22 -7.30
N ALA A 165 -15.73 -8.97 -8.29
CA ALA A 165 -16.20 -10.33 -8.58
C ALA A 165 -15.81 -11.34 -7.49
N ASN A 166 -14.61 -11.22 -6.90
CA ASN A 166 -14.17 -12.11 -5.81
C ASN A 166 -13.36 -11.38 -4.71
N PRO A 167 -14.01 -10.53 -3.89
CA PRO A 167 -13.32 -9.67 -2.93
C PRO A 167 -12.43 -10.45 -1.94
N LEU A 168 -12.89 -11.63 -1.50
CA LEU A 168 -12.19 -12.45 -0.52
C LEU A 168 -10.84 -12.96 -1.04
N ALA A 169 -10.79 -13.44 -2.29
CA ALA A 169 -9.55 -13.93 -2.90
C ALA A 169 -8.51 -12.80 -3.00
N TRP A 170 -8.92 -11.63 -3.47
CA TRP A 170 -8.05 -10.47 -3.64
C TRP A 170 -7.54 -9.92 -2.32
N PHE A 171 -8.41 -9.84 -1.30
CA PHE A 171 -7.99 -9.45 0.05
C PHE A 171 -7.04 -10.46 0.70
N SER A 172 -7.20 -11.77 0.45
CA SER A 172 -6.28 -12.78 1.00
C SER A 172 -4.84 -12.57 0.55
N VAL A 173 -4.63 -12.20 -0.73
CA VAL A 173 -3.31 -11.87 -1.27
C VAL A 173 -2.82 -10.53 -0.74
N LYS A 174 -3.68 -9.51 -0.79
CA LYS A 174 -3.34 -8.15 -0.38
C LYS A 174 -2.97 -8.07 1.11
N ASP A 175 -3.71 -8.72 2.00
CA ASP A 175 -3.46 -8.67 3.44
C ASP A 175 -2.18 -9.39 3.83
N GLN A 176 -1.85 -10.49 3.15
CA GLN A 176 -0.56 -11.16 3.29
C GLN A 176 0.57 -10.21 2.88
N LEU A 177 0.48 -9.64 1.67
CA LEU A 177 1.49 -8.71 1.18
C LEU A 177 1.62 -7.47 2.09
N LYS A 178 0.51 -6.96 2.63
CA LYS A 178 0.49 -5.84 3.58
C LYS A 178 1.29 -6.15 4.84
N ALA A 179 1.19 -7.38 5.36
CA ALA A 179 1.95 -7.81 6.53
C ALA A 179 3.46 -7.88 6.22
N ASP A 180 3.82 -8.41 5.05
CA ASP A 180 5.21 -8.58 4.64
C ASP A 180 5.87 -7.23 4.32
N LEU A 181 5.17 -6.35 3.60
CA LEU A 181 5.61 -4.97 3.37
C LEU A 181 5.78 -4.20 4.68
N ARG A 182 4.87 -4.35 5.65
CA ARG A 182 5.04 -3.73 6.97
C ARG A 182 6.35 -4.13 7.63
N ASN A 183 6.74 -5.41 7.53
CA ASN A 183 7.98 -5.90 8.10
C ASN A 183 9.20 -5.38 7.33
N ALA A 184 9.15 -5.39 5.99
CA ALA A 184 10.22 -4.87 5.14
C ALA A 184 10.45 -3.37 5.39
N LEU A 185 9.39 -2.56 5.31
CA LEU A 185 9.45 -1.11 5.48
C LEU A 185 10.03 -0.70 6.85
N LYS A 186 9.68 -1.43 7.92
CA LYS A 186 10.23 -1.19 9.27
C LYS A 186 11.72 -1.51 9.38
N LYS A 187 12.22 -2.52 8.66
CA LYS A 187 13.65 -2.91 8.69
C LYS A 187 14.54 -1.92 7.97
N VAL A 188 14.09 -1.42 6.81
CA VAL A 188 14.95 -0.67 5.87
C VAL A 188 15.00 0.84 6.21
N GLY A 189 13.92 1.40 6.79
CA GLY A 189 13.85 2.79 7.26
C GLY A 189 13.76 3.86 6.14
N ARG A 190 14.36 3.62 4.97
CA ARG A 190 14.18 4.38 3.72
C ARG A 190 14.23 3.42 2.55
N VAL A 191 13.25 3.49 1.68
CA VAL A 191 12.90 2.35 0.83
C VAL A 191 13.22 2.63 -0.62
N SER A 192 13.94 1.70 -1.27
CA SER A 192 14.04 1.63 -2.72
C SER A 192 12.88 0.83 -3.29
N GLU A 193 12.30 1.31 -4.39
CA GLU A 193 11.23 0.66 -5.14
C GLU A 193 11.59 -0.78 -5.54
N GLU A 194 12.85 -0.97 -5.93
CA GLU A 194 13.37 -2.26 -6.38
C GLU A 194 13.36 -3.29 -5.25
N ILE A 195 13.71 -2.85 -4.03
CA ILE A 195 13.73 -3.71 -2.84
C ILE A 195 12.29 -4.10 -2.45
N ILE A 196 11.35 -3.15 -2.45
CA ILE A 196 9.93 -3.43 -2.20
C ILE A 196 9.40 -4.44 -3.20
N SER A 197 9.65 -4.19 -4.48
CA SER A 197 9.17 -5.03 -5.57
C SER A 197 9.73 -6.45 -5.43
N LEU A 198 11.02 -6.57 -5.13
CA LEU A 198 11.67 -7.85 -4.98
C LEU A 198 11.19 -8.67 -3.78
N GLU A 199 11.02 -8.04 -2.61
CA GLU A 199 10.42 -8.69 -1.44
C GLU A 199 8.99 -9.17 -1.76
N SER A 200 8.20 -8.34 -2.46
CA SER A 200 6.83 -8.68 -2.86
C SER A 200 6.80 -9.87 -3.84
N LEU A 201 7.69 -9.88 -4.83
CA LEU A 201 7.78 -10.92 -5.87
C LEU A 201 8.28 -12.27 -5.36
N LEU A 202 8.93 -12.30 -4.19
CA LEU A 202 9.48 -13.50 -3.58
C LEU A 202 8.71 -13.95 -2.34
N ASP A 203 7.62 -13.27 -2.00
CA ASP A 203 6.84 -13.66 -0.84
C ASP A 203 6.11 -14.98 -1.11
N SER A 204 6.62 -16.04 -0.49
CA SER A 204 6.09 -17.38 -0.67
C SER A 204 4.64 -17.55 -0.19
N SER A 205 4.19 -16.76 0.78
CA SER A 205 2.83 -16.78 1.29
C SER A 205 1.87 -16.11 0.30
N VAL A 206 2.28 -14.96 -0.25
CA VAL A 206 1.53 -14.23 -1.29
C VAL A 206 1.41 -15.08 -2.56
N ILE A 207 2.52 -15.69 -3.02
CA ILE A 207 2.52 -16.59 -4.18
C ILE A 207 1.58 -17.77 -3.95
N SER A 208 1.64 -18.39 -2.77
CA SER A 208 0.75 -19.52 -2.43
C SER A 208 -0.73 -19.10 -2.41
N ALA A 209 -1.03 -17.90 -1.90
CA ALA A 209 -2.38 -17.35 -1.91
C ALA A 209 -2.86 -17.07 -3.34
N MET A 210 -2.02 -16.51 -4.22
CA MET A 210 -2.35 -16.31 -5.64
C MET A 210 -2.65 -17.63 -6.34
N MET A 211 -1.79 -18.63 -6.17
CA MET A 211 -1.99 -19.96 -6.78
C MET A 211 -3.27 -20.64 -6.28
N SER A 212 -3.52 -20.58 -4.97
CA SER A 212 -4.71 -21.20 -4.35
C SER A 212 -6.01 -20.55 -4.83
N ASN A 213 -6.00 -19.22 -5.03
CA ASN A 213 -7.14 -18.47 -5.54
C ASN A 213 -7.19 -18.39 -7.08
N ARG A 214 -6.26 -19.05 -7.79
CA ARG A 214 -6.14 -19.04 -9.26
C ARG A 214 -6.03 -17.63 -9.85
N LEU A 215 -5.33 -16.75 -9.13
CA LEU A 215 -5.05 -15.39 -9.59
C LEU A 215 -3.80 -15.40 -10.47
N GLU A 216 -3.99 -15.21 -11.77
CA GLU A 216 -2.87 -15.17 -12.73
C GLU A 216 -2.03 -13.90 -12.60
N ARG A 217 -2.67 -12.80 -12.22
CA ARG A 217 -2.06 -11.48 -12.09
C ARG A 217 -2.71 -10.71 -10.96
N VAL A 218 -1.90 -10.04 -10.15
CA VAL A 218 -2.33 -9.12 -9.11
C VAL A 218 -1.58 -7.81 -9.27
N ASN A 219 -2.31 -6.72 -9.55
CA ASN A 219 -1.75 -5.37 -9.63
C ASN A 219 -2.21 -4.58 -8.41
N LEU A 220 -1.24 -4.12 -7.63
CA LEU A 220 -1.45 -3.29 -6.44
C LEU A 220 -0.62 -2.02 -6.57
N ARG A 221 -0.92 -1.03 -5.76
CA ARG A 221 -0.19 0.24 -5.69
C ARG A 221 0.17 0.53 -4.24
N LEU A 222 1.46 0.72 -3.97
CA LEU A 222 1.94 1.18 -2.67
C LEU A 222 2.11 2.69 -2.72
N LEU A 223 1.18 3.39 -2.10
CA LEU A 223 1.16 4.84 -2.01
C LEU A 223 1.91 5.30 -0.75
N LYS A 224 2.92 6.16 -0.93
CA LYS A 224 3.60 6.85 0.16
C LYS A 224 3.06 8.27 0.27
N ILE A 225 2.50 8.60 1.42
CA ILE A 225 1.96 9.92 1.73
C ILE A 225 2.72 10.48 2.92
N SER A 226 3.15 11.74 2.86
CA SER A 226 3.81 12.40 3.98
C SER A 226 2.98 13.57 4.50
N SER A 227 2.94 13.72 5.82
CA SER A 227 2.38 14.91 6.48
C SER A 227 3.38 16.06 6.41
N GLU A 228 2.95 17.20 5.86
CA GLU A 228 3.74 18.44 5.80
C GLU A 228 2.92 19.63 6.27
N GLY A 229 3.19 20.07 7.50
CA GLY A 229 2.46 21.16 8.14
C GLY A 229 0.97 20.83 8.24
N ASN A 230 0.15 21.51 7.43
CA ASN A 230 -1.32 21.36 7.42
C ASN A 230 -1.83 20.65 6.15
N THR A 231 -0.99 19.91 5.45
CA THR A 231 -1.34 19.22 4.19
C THR A 231 -0.72 17.83 4.12
N TYR A 232 -1.30 16.96 3.29
CA TYR A 232 -0.67 15.73 2.85
C TYR A 232 -0.08 15.90 1.47
N LYS A 233 1.09 15.31 1.24
CA LYS A 233 1.67 15.18 -0.11
C LYS A 233 1.82 13.71 -0.45
N VAL A 234 1.32 13.34 -1.62
CA VAL A 234 1.62 12.05 -2.24
C VAL A 234 3.01 12.17 -2.83
N TYR A 235 3.97 11.46 -2.24
CA TYR A 235 5.35 11.49 -2.69
C TYR A 235 5.59 10.46 -3.78
N ASN A 236 5.16 9.24 -3.52
CA ASN A 236 5.41 8.12 -4.41
C ASN A 236 4.18 7.23 -4.54
N ASP A 237 4.03 6.65 -5.73
CA ASP A 237 2.97 5.75 -6.11
C ASP A 237 3.60 4.55 -6.84
N PHE A 238 3.94 3.51 -6.08
CA PHE A 238 4.72 2.39 -6.60
C PHE A 238 3.80 1.29 -7.10
N PRO A 239 3.83 0.93 -8.40
CA PRO A 239 3.11 -0.23 -8.89
C PRO A 239 3.79 -1.52 -8.40
N ILE A 240 3.03 -2.38 -7.73
CA ILE A 240 3.42 -3.74 -7.37
C ILE A 240 2.63 -4.69 -8.26
N THR A 241 3.31 -5.23 -9.27
CA THR A 241 2.72 -6.23 -10.18
C THR A 241 3.28 -7.60 -9.83
N MET A 242 2.38 -8.53 -9.52
CA MET A 242 2.71 -9.94 -9.32
C MET A 242 2.06 -10.75 -10.42
N LEU A 243 2.85 -11.59 -11.08
CA LEU A 243 2.40 -12.47 -12.17
C LEU A 243 2.63 -13.91 -11.74
N ASN A 244 1.73 -14.83 -12.05
CA ASN A 244 1.96 -16.25 -11.81
C ASN A 244 3.04 -16.78 -12.78
N MET A 245 4.31 -16.71 -12.38
CA MET A 245 5.46 -17.07 -13.19
C MET A 245 5.84 -18.53 -13.05
N ARG A 246 6.51 -19.12 -14.06
CA ARG A 246 7.00 -20.51 -14.01
C ARG A 246 7.90 -20.78 -12.81
N ILE A 247 8.74 -19.82 -12.43
CA ILE A 247 9.62 -19.94 -11.27
C ILE A 247 8.85 -20.22 -9.96
N TYR A 248 7.61 -19.75 -9.85
CA TYR A 248 6.77 -19.95 -8.67
C TYR A 248 6.28 -21.39 -8.49
N GLN A 249 6.39 -22.22 -9.54
CA GLN A 249 6.18 -23.66 -9.42
C GLN A 249 7.28 -24.33 -8.58
N ASN A 250 8.45 -23.71 -8.46
CA ASN A 250 9.55 -24.17 -7.61
C ASN A 250 9.61 -23.37 -6.30
N MET A 251 8.71 -23.68 -5.37
CA MET A 251 8.64 -23.01 -4.06
C MET A 251 9.92 -23.16 -3.22
N LYS A 252 10.74 -24.18 -3.46
CA LYS A 252 12.05 -24.32 -2.81
C LYS A 252 13.00 -23.21 -3.27
N LEU A 253 13.07 -22.96 -4.57
CA LEU A 253 13.87 -21.88 -5.15
C LEU A 253 13.38 -20.51 -4.68
N VAL A 254 12.07 -20.26 -4.73
CA VAL A 254 11.45 -19.01 -4.22
C VAL A 254 11.87 -18.74 -2.78
N LYS A 255 11.74 -19.73 -1.88
CA LYS A 255 12.14 -19.57 -0.47
C LYS A 255 13.64 -19.34 -0.30
N SER A 256 14.48 -19.95 -1.13
CA SER A 256 15.93 -19.69 -1.11
C SER A 256 16.26 -18.27 -1.54
N LEU A 257 15.61 -17.76 -2.60
CA LEU A 257 15.76 -16.39 -3.06
C LEU A 257 15.19 -15.40 -2.03
N GLN A 258 14.04 -15.68 -1.42
CA GLN A 258 13.45 -14.85 -0.37
C GLN A 258 14.40 -14.71 0.83
N LYS A 259 15.05 -15.81 1.25
CA LYS A 259 16.08 -15.79 2.29
C LYS A 259 17.26 -14.91 1.87
N LEU A 260 17.78 -15.13 0.66
CA LEU A 260 18.88 -14.35 0.11
C LEU A 260 18.58 -12.85 0.14
N VAL A 261 17.39 -12.44 -0.32
CA VAL A 261 16.97 -11.03 -0.35
C VAL A 261 16.90 -10.44 1.06
N ASN A 262 16.26 -11.15 1.99
CA ASN A 262 16.16 -10.73 3.39
C ASN A 262 17.52 -10.51 4.05
N LEU A 263 18.57 -11.19 3.57
CA LEU A 263 19.91 -11.07 4.11
C LEU A 263 20.69 -9.90 3.49
N LEU A 264 20.45 -9.62 2.21
CA LEU A 264 21.11 -8.54 1.49
C LEU A 264 20.44 -7.17 1.69
N ILE A 265 19.18 -7.15 2.14
CA ILE A 265 18.39 -5.92 2.22
C ILE A 265 19.01 -4.86 3.15
N ILE A 266 19.60 -5.27 4.27
CA ILE A 266 20.24 -4.36 5.24
C ILE A 266 21.52 -3.74 4.64
N PRO A 267 22.52 -4.52 4.18
CA PRO A 267 23.72 -3.94 3.59
C PRO A 267 23.40 -3.12 2.32
N ALA A 268 22.48 -3.58 1.46
CA ALA A 268 22.03 -2.80 0.32
C ALA A 268 21.41 -1.46 0.74
N SER A 269 20.61 -1.45 1.82
CA SER A 269 20.07 -0.23 2.41
C SER A 269 21.18 0.72 2.89
N ASP A 270 22.23 0.19 3.52
CA ASP A 270 23.35 1.03 3.96
C ASP A 270 24.05 1.71 2.79
N PHE A 271 24.21 1.03 1.66
CA PHE A 271 24.71 1.64 0.42
C PHE A 271 23.79 2.75 -0.10
N LEU A 272 22.50 2.47 -0.24
CA LEU A 272 21.53 3.46 -0.71
C LEU A 272 21.43 4.70 0.20
N ASN A 273 21.75 4.55 1.48
CA ASN A 273 21.77 5.63 2.46
C ASN A 273 23.15 6.30 2.61
N GLY A 274 24.15 5.93 1.79
CA GLY A 274 25.51 6.49 1.88
C GLY A 274 26.25 6.10 3.17
N ARG A 275 25.82 5.03 3.85
CA ARG A 275 26.42 4.48 5.07
C ARG A 275 27.34 3.28 4.79
N ASP A 276 27.43 2.83 3.55
CA ASP A 276 28.31 1.74 3.14
C ASP A 276 29.77 2.17 3.12
N LYS A 277 30.45 1.94 4.25
CA LYS A 277 31.87 2.28 4.41
C LYS A 277 32.81 1.21 3.86
N LYS A 278 32.33 -0.02 3.66
CA LYS A 278 33.16 -1.18 3.34
C LYS A 278 33.03 -1.61 1.88
N GLY A 279 32.00 -1.13 1.18
CA GLY A 279 31.69 -1.48 -0.21
C GLY A 279 30.86 -2.76 -0.34
N ASP A 280 30.54 -3.44 0.77
CA ASP A 280 29.72 -4.66 0.75
C ASP A 280 28.25 -4.34 0.47
N GLY A 281 27.79 -3.15 0.86
CA GLY A 281 26.45 -2.68 0.54
C GLY A 281 26.21 -2.48 -0.96
N TYR A 282 27.19 -1.93 -1.69
CA TYR A 282 27.12 -1.76 -3.14
C TYR A 282 26.92 -3.11 -3.84
N HIS A 283 27.75 -4.09 -3.50
CA HIS A 283 27.66 -5.44 -4.07
C HIS A 283 26.37 -6.16 -3.65
N ALA A 284 25.91 -5.96 -2.41
CA ALA A 284 24.61 -6.47 -1.98
C ALA A 284 23.46 -5.89 -2.80
N TYR A 285 23.48 -4.57 -3.07
CA TYR A 285 22.50 -3.91 -3.92
C TYR A 285 22.54 -4.45 -5.37
N MET A 286 23.72 -4.61 -5.95
CA MET A 286 23.88 -5.17 -7.29
C MET A 286 23.39 -6.62 -7.37
N ALA A 287 23.65 -7.44 -6.34
CA ALA A 287 23.11 -8.79 -6.25
C ALA A 287 21.57 -8.80 -6.23
N LEU A 288 20.94 -7.95 -5.42
CA LEU A 288 19.48 -7.79 -5.39
C LEU A 288 18.92 -7.38 -6.75
N LYS A 289 19.56 -6.41 -7.42
CA LYS A 289 19.20 -5.97 -8.76
C LYS A 289 19.23 -7.13 -9.77
N TYR A 290 20.27 -7.95 -9.75
CA TYR A 290 20.35 -9.11 -10.64
C TYR A 290 19.34 -10.20 -10.29
N VAL A 291 19.00 -10.41 -9.01
CA VAL A 291 17.89 -11.30 -8.63
C VAL A 291 16.57 -10.76 -9.21
N TYR A 292 16.31 -9.45 -9.10
CA TYR A 292 15.13 -8.84 -9.71
C TYR A 292 15.09 -9.02 -11.24
N MET A 293 16.22 -8.81 -11.93
CA MET A 293 16.32 -9.05 -13.38
C MET A 293 16.09 -10.52 -13.74
N PHE A 294 16.60 -11.46 -12.95
CA PHE A 294 16.32 -12.89 -13.12
C PHE A 294 14.82 -13.17 -12.99
N LEU A 295 14.18 -12.65 -11.93
CA LEU A 295 12.74 -12.87 -11.72
C LEU A 295 11.89 -12.28 -12.83
N THR A 296 12.25 -11.13 -13.39
CA THR A 296 11.44 -10.47 -14.43
C THR A 296 11.69 -10.99 -15.84
N SER A 297 12.84 -11.62 -16.11
CA SER A 297 13.22 -12.08 -17.46
C SER A 297 13.37 -13.60 -17.62
N ASP A 298 13.37 -14.36 -16.52
CA ASP A 298 13.67 -15.81 -16.49
C ASP A 298 15.05 -16.16 -17.07
N ASN A 299 15.99 -15.20 -17.15
CA ASN A 299 17.34 -15.41 -17.67
C ASN A 299 18.32 -15.77 -16.55
N SER A 300 18.75 -17.04 -16.53
CA SER A 300 19.69 -17.59 -15.54
C SER A 300 21.06 -16.89 -15.49
N THR A 301 21.45 -16.16 -16.54
CA THR A 301 22.66 -15.33 -16.54
C THR A 301 22.64 -14.33 -15.40
N TYR A 302 21.48 -13.71 -15.13
CA TYR A 302 21.36 -12.76 -14.02
C TYR A 302 21.50 -13.43 -12.66
N LEU A 303 21.04 -14.68 -12.49
CA LEU A 303 21.28 -15.40 -11.26
C LEU A 303 22.78 -15.66 -11.03
N ASN A 304 23.54 -16.00 -12.08
CA ASN A 304 24.99 -16.15 -12.00
C ASN A 304 25.69 -14.81 -11.67
N MET A 305 25.20 -13.70 -12.22
CA MET A 305 25.70 -12.36 -11.89
C MET A 305 25.41 -12.01 -10.43
N ALA A 306 24.21 -12.34 -9.92
CA ALA A 306 23.89 -12.16 -8.50
C ALA A 306 24.85 -12.95 -7.59
N VAL A 307 25.15 -14.20 -7.93
CA VAL A 307 26.12 -15.03 -7.20
C VAL A 307 27.53 -14.43 -7.23
N ARG A 308 27.95 -13.85 -8.36
CA ARG A 308 29.22 -13.14 -8.44
C ARG A 308 29.26 -11.93 -7.51
N GLU A 309 28.23 -11.09 -7.52
CA GLU A 309 28.15 -9.93 -6.63
C GLU A 309 28.10 -10.34 -5.15
N LEU A 310 27.45 -11.45 -4.82
CA LEU A 310 27.50 -12.03 -3.47
C LEU A 310 28.92 -12.38 -3.02
N HIS A 311 29.73 -12.92 -3.93
CA HIS A 311 31.12 -13.24 -3.64
C HIS A 311 31.96 -11.98 -3.42
N GLU A 312 31.72 -10.93 -4.21
CA GLU A 312 32.39 -9.63 -4.04
C GLU A 312 31.95 -8.91 -2.76
N ALA A 313 30.66 -8.97 -2.40
CA ALA A 313 30.15 -8.49 -1.12
C ALA A 313 30.84 -9.19 0.06
N ASN A 314 31.00 -10.51 -0.02
CA ASN A 314 31.72 -11.27 1.00
C ASN A 314 33.19 -10.85 1.10
N LYS A 315 33.92 -10.72 -0.02
CA LYS A 315 35.31 -10.24 -0.02
C LYS A 315 35.47 -8.85 0.57
N ALA A 316 34.57 -7.93 0.21
CA ALA A 316 34.56 -6.57 0.76
C ALA A 316 34.37 -6.59 2.28
N ASN A 317 33.50 -7.49 2.78
CA ASN A 317 33.23 -7.63 4.19
C ASN A 317 34.23 -8.52 4.96
N GLU A 318 35.00 -9.41 4.33
CA GLU A 318 36.07 -10.18 5.00
C GLU A 318 37.17 -9.28 5.56
N LYS A 319 37.31 -8.06 5.04
CA LYS A 319 38.13 -6.99 5.64
C LYS A 319 37.52 -6.39 6.92
N GLY A 320 36.29 -6.76 7.29
CA GLY A 320 35.48 -6.11 8.34
C GLY A 320 34.49 -6.99 9.15
N GLY A 321 34.39 -8.30 8.92
CA GLY A 321 33.94 -9.30 9.91
C GLY A 321 32.45 -9.70 10.02
N TYR A 322 31.58 -9.59 9.00
CA TYR A 322 30.14 -9.93 9.18
C TYR A 322 29.50 -10.99 8.26
N LEU A 323 30.18 -11.54 7.24
CA LEU A 323 29.57 -12.42 6.22
C LEU A 323 30.17 -13.84 6.07
N ARG A 324 30.65 -14.46 7.14
CA ARG A 324 31.21 -15.85 7.12
C ARG A 324 30.25 -16.98 6.65
N TRP A 325 29.02 -16.70 6.22
CA TRP A 325 27.95 -17.69 6.07
C TRP A 325 27.43 -17.91 4.63
N ILE A 326 27.80 -17.07 3.64
CA ILE A 326 27.36 -17.23 2.23
C ILE A 326 27.91 -18.51 1.58
N THR A 327 29.09 -18.97 1.99
CA THR A 327 29.68 -20.25 1.53
C THR A 327 28.84 -21.47 1.88
N TYR A 328 28.01 -21.40 2.93
CA TYR A 328 27.16 -22.53 3.34
C TYR A 328 25.88 -22.68 2.51
N LEU A 329 25.39 -21.61 1.89
CA LEU A 329 24.16 -21.60 1.08
C LEU A 329 24.39 -21.97 -0.39
N ILE A 330 25.59 -21.74 -0.92
CA ILE A 330 25.93 -22.03 -2.33
C ILE A 330 26.36 -23.49 -2.52
N MET A 331 26.79 -24.18 -1.45
CA MET A 331 27.28 -25.57 -1.50
C MET A 331 26.25 -26.66 -1.17
N ARG A 332 24.95 -26.33 -1.07
CA ARG A 332 23.84 -27.29 -0.84
C ARG A 332 22.66 -27.04 -1.76
#